data_AF-A0A8C1REV9-F1
#
_entry.id   AF-A0A8C1REV9-F1
#
_cell.length_a   1.000
_cell.length_b   1.000
_cell.length_c   1.000
_cell.angle_alpha   90.00
_cell.angle_beta   90.00
_cell.angle_gamma   90.00
#
_symmetry.space_group_name_H-M   'P 1'
#
loop_
_entity.id
_entity.type
_entity.pdbx_description
1 polymer ?
#
loop_
_entity_poly.entity_id
_entity_poly.type
_entity_poly.pdbx_seq_one_letter_code
_entity_poly.pdbx_strand_id
1 'polypeptide(L)'
;MIGHDIPERPWQKVATDIFELDGEHYLVLIDYYSNFIELSKLNTITSQAVIKICKQQFSRHGIPDEVCSYNGTQYSSTEFRMFSEEYGFNHVTSSPTYPQSNAKAEKGLQIAKSLLKKAKADKRDPHLALLDYRNTPLDGLPSPAQLLMGRRTKTRLPTTQKLLQPRTIEGVQDRMKVNQDREKHYYDRGSPVLPALSPGDTVRLREGKQWRPPKVVKPTPEPRSYLVEADGQQYGRNRRELIKTEEDTPSHSHYTERALHSTRFVRHLQCVSTYIFN
;
A
#
# COMPACT_ATOMS: atom_id res chain seq x y z
N MET A 1 7.23 14.30 -3.94
CA MET A 1 6.16 13.36 -3.53
C MET A 1 4.81 13.95 -3.95
N ILE A 2 3.81 13.17 -4.37
CA ILE A 2 2.44 13.72 -4.53
C ILE A 2 1.80 13.71 -3.14
N GLY A 3 1.59 14.88 -2.54
CA GLY A 3 0.87 14.99 -1.27
C GLY A 3 -0.56 14.47 -1.44
N HIS A 4 -1.05 13.75 -0.44
CA HIS A 4 -2.48 13.41 -0.36
C HIS A 4 -3.23 14.60 0.20
N ASP A 5 -4.47 14.80 -0.22
CA ASP A 5 -5.33 15.81 0.38
C ASP A 5 -5.47 15.53 1.88
N ILE A 6 -5.23 16.56 2.68
CA ILE A 6 -5.39 16.51 4.13
C ILE A 6 -6.89 16.48 4.41
N PRO A 7 -7.44 15.44 5.05
CA PRO A 7 -8.85 15.43 5.40
C PRO A 7 -9.21 16.63 6.28
N GLU A 8 -10.44 17.11 6.18
CA GLU A 8 -10.88 18.28 6.92
C GLU A 8 -11.09 17.97 8.40
N ARG A 9 -11.50 16.73 8.71
CA ARG A 9 -11.83 16.27 10.06
C ARG A 9 -11.29 14.87 10.37
N PRO A 10 -11.13 14.53 11.66
CA PRO A 10 -10.79 13.17 12.07
C PRO A 10 -11.77 12.14 11.54
N TRP A 11 -11.27 10.96 11.19
CA TRP A 11 -12.09 9.82 10.75
C TRP A 11 -12.90 10.04 9.46
N GLN A 12 -12.66 11.12 8.72
CA GLN A 12 -13.28 11.34 7.41
C GLN A 12 -12.83 10.31 6.37
N LYS A 13 -11.54 9.96 6.41
CA LYS A 13 -10.92 9.04 5.46
C LYS A 13 -10.05 8.06 6.22
N VAL A 14 -10.26 6.77 5.96
CA VAL A 14 -9.55 5.67 6.66
C VAL A 14 -8.92 4.74 5.65
N ALA A 15 -7.68 4.36 5.87
CA ALA A 15 -7.02 3.30 5.12
C ALA A 15 -7.14 1.97 5.87
N THR A 16 -7.34 0.86 5.16
CA THR A 16 -7.40 -0.48 5.72
C THR A 16 -6.50 -1.44 4.96
N ASP A 17 -5.83 -2.32 5.69
CA ASP A 17 -5.00 -3.38 5.10
C ASP A 17 -4.91 -4.60 6.01
N ILE A 18 -4.59 -5.75 5.42
CA ILE A 18 -4.38 -7.01 6.12
C ILE A 18 -2.90 -7.35 6.08
N PHE A 19 -2.36 -7.81 7.20
CA PHE A 19 -1.00 -8.32 7.23
C PHE A 19 -0.87 -9.57 8.10
N GLU A 20 0.16 -10.36 7.78
CA GLU A 20 0.59 -11.48 8.61
C GLU A 20 1.83 -11.09 9.43
N LEU A 21 1.88 -11.57 10.67
CA LEU A 21 3.04 -11.55 11.54
C LEU A 21 3.07 -12.81 12.40
N ASP A 22 4.16 -13.56 12.35
CA ASP A 22 4.37 -14.78 13.15
C ASP A 22 3.25 -15.83 13.02
N GLY A 23 2.71 -16.01 11.80
CA GLY A 23 1.62 -16.95 11.52
C GLY A 23 0.22 -16.46 11.91
N GLU A 24 0.10 -15.20 12.36
CA GLU A 24 -1.16 -14.60 12.77
C GLU A 24 -1.55 -13.46 11.83
N HIS A 25 -2.83 -13.35 11.51
CA HIS A 25 -3.36 -12.31 10.63
C HIS A 25 -3.97 -11.15 11.41
N TYR A 26 -3.75 -9.95 10.90
CA TYR A 26 -4.24 -8.72 11.51
C TYR A 26 -4.85 -7.81 10.45
N LEU A 27 -5.95 -7.16 10.82
CA LEU A 27 -6.51 -6.02 10.11
C LEU A 27 -6.03 -4.74 10.78
N VAL A 28 -5.47 -3.82 10.00
CA VAL A 28 -5.12 -2.47 10.44
C VAL A 28 -6.04 -1.47 9.78
N LEU A 29 -6.67 -0.60 10.55
CA LEU A 29 -7.30 0.62 10.07
C LEU A 29 -6.48 1.81 10.55
N ILE A 30 -6.21 2.77 9.67
CA ILE A 30 -5.48 4.00 10.00
C ILE A 30 -6.22 5.22 9.48
N ASP A 31 -6.49 6.16 10.39
CA ASP A 31 -7.10 7.44 10.05
C ASP A 31 -6.11 8.36 9.32
N TYR A 32 -6.55 8.97 8.22
CA TYR A 32 -5.72 9.88 7.44
C TYR A 32 -5.37 11.15 8.22
N TYR A 33 -6.31 11.68 9.00
CA TYR A 33 -6.12 12.91 9.76
C TYR A 33 -5.21 12.69 10.98
N SER A 34 -5.61 11.81 11.89
CA SER A 34 -4.94 11.64 13.20
C SER A 34 -3.76 10.66 13.19
N ASN A 35 -3.60 9.82 12.16
CA ASN A 35 -2.76 8.62 12.21
C ASN A 35 -3.15 7.66 13.34
N PHE A 36 -4.38 7.73 13.83
CA PHE A 36 -4.88 6.79 14.83
C PHE A 36 -5.05 5.42 14.19
N ILE A 37 -4.50 4.40 14.86
CA ILE A 37 -4.48 3.02 14.37
C ILE A 37 -5.45 2.19 15.21
N GLU A 38 -6.35 1.50 14.53
CA GLU A 38 -7.06 0.34 15.04
C GLU A 38 -6.38 -0.93 14.53
N LEU A 39 -6.09 -1.86 15.45
CA LEU A 39 -5.41 -3.11 15.16
C LEU A 39 -6.25 -4.26 15.71
N SER A 40 -6.70 -5.14 14.84
CA SER A 40 -7.58 -6.27 15.20
C SER A 40 -7.03 -7.57 14.65
N LYS A 41 -6.99 -8.61 15.47
CA LYS A 41 -6.62 -9.96 15.02
C LYS A 41 -7.74 -10.55 14.17
N LEU A 42 -7.39 -11.19 13.06
CA LEU A 42 -8.29 -11.92 12.18
C LEU A 42 -8.06 -13.43 12.35
N ASN A 43 -9.13 -14.16 12.63
CA ASN A 43 -9.07 -15.63 12.70
C ASN A 43 -9.16 -16.27 11.30
N THR A 44 -9.81 -15.57 10.36
CA THR A 44 -9.94 -15.98 8.96
C THR A 44 -9.76 -14.76 8.06
N ILE A 45 -9.25 -14.97 6.84
CA ILE A 45 -9.00 -13.91 5.86
C ILE A 45 -10.14 -13.84 4.84
N THR A 46 -11.37 -13.65 5.32
CA THR A 46 -12.58 -13.54 4.47
C THR A 46 -13.16 -12.13 4.50
N SER A 47 -13.90 -11.74 3.45
CA SER A 47 -14.60 -10.44 3.41
C SER A 47 -15.52 -10.26 4.62
N GLN A 48 -16.25 -11.30 5.02
CA GLN A 48 -17.13 -11.25 6.19
C GLN A 48 -16.38 -10.97 7.49
N ALA A 49 -15.18 -11.56 7.68
CA ALA A 49 -14.37 -11.31 8.85
C ALA A 49 -13.88 -9.84 8.88
N VAL A 50 -13.45 -9.32 7.73
CA VAL A 50 -13.04 -7.91 7.59
C VAL A 50 -14.23 -6.97 7.85
N ILE A 51 -15.37 -7.19 7.19
CA ILE A 51 -16.60 -6.41 7.37
C ILE A 51 -17.02 -6.39 8.83
N LYS A 52 -16.99 -7.53 9.52
CA LYS A 52 -17.31 -7.61 10.95
C LYS A 52 -16.44 -6.69 11.79
N ILE A 53 -15.13 -6.66 11.55
CA ILE A 53 -14.22 -5.76 12.26
C ILE A 53 -14.49 -4.30 11.86
N CYS A 54 -14.67 -3.99 10.57
CA CYS A 54 -15.02 -2.64 10.12
C CYS A 54 -16.30 -2.14 10.81
N LYS A 55 -17.36 -2.95 10.86
CA LYS A 55 -18.61 -2.61 11.57
C LYS A 55 -18.35 -2.27 13.05
N GLN A 56 -17.50 -3.03 13.73
CA GLN A 56 -17.11 -2.74 15.12
C GLN A 56 -16.33 -1.42 15.27
N GLN A 57 -15.46 -1.09 14.31
CA GLN A 57 -14.72 0.18 14.37
C GLN A 57 -15.62 1.36 14.00
N PHE A 58 -16.49 1.20 13.01
CA PHE A 58 -17.41 2.24 12.57
C PHE A 58 -18.48 2.53 13.64
N SER A 59 -18.90 1.52 14.42
CA SER A 59 -19.78 1.77 15.57
C SER A 59 -19.09 2.53 16.71
N ARG A 60 -17.75 2.54 16.78
CA ARG A 60 -16.99 3.24 17.83
C ARG A 60 -16.67 4.69 17.44
N HIS A 61 -16.25 4.89 16.19
CA HIS A 61 -15.71 6.17 15.71
C HIS A 61 -16.66 6.93 14.79
N GLY A 62 -17.71 6.26 14.29
CA GLY A 62 -18.53 6.73 13.19
C GLY A 62 -18.16 6.06 11.87
N ILE A 63 -19.06 6.17 10.90
CA ILE A 63 -18.82 5.72 9.53
C ILE A 63 -17.96 6.79 8.83
N PRO A 64 -16.80 6.44 8.26
CA PRO A 64 -15.99 7.40 7.49
C PRO A 64 -16.67 7.72 6.15
N ASP A 65 -16.34 8.86 5.54
CA ASP A 65 -16.83 9.21 4.20
C ASP A 65 -16.15 8.33 3.14
N GLU A 66 -14.87 8.00 3.36
CA GLU A 66 -14.07 7.21 2.43
C GLU A 66 -13.25 6.14 3.14
N VAL A 67 -13.34 4.91 2.63
CA VAL A 67 -12.51 3.77 3.03
C VAL A 67 -11.60 3.40 1.87
N CYS A 68 -10.30 3.45 2.13
CA CYS A 68 -9.26 3.10 1.19
C CYS A 68 -8.70 1.71 1.52
N SER A 69 -8.75 0.75 0.61
CA SER A 69 -8.18 -0.60 0.84
C SER A 69 -7.13 -1.00 -0.18
N TYR A 70 -6.08 -1.67 0.28
CA TYR A 70 -5.09 -2.29 -0.61
C TYR A 70 -5.59 -3.62 -1.17
N ASN A 71 -5.23 -3.90 -2.43
CA ASN A 71 -5.79 -4.95 -3.27
C ASN A 71 -5.73 -6.34 -2.62
N GLY A 72 -6.87 -6.78 -2.07
CA GLY A 72 -7.11 -8.10 -1.52
C GLY A 72 -8.50 -8.56 -1.95
N THR A 73 -8.65 -9.85 -2.23
CA THR A 73 -9.93 -10.43 -2.67
C THR A 73 -11.07 -10.21 -1.67
N GLN A 74 -10.73 -9.92 -0.41
CA GLN A 74 -11.65 -9.60 0.67
C GLN A 74 -12.34 -8.25 0.48
N TYR A 75 -11.70 -7.31 -0.22
CA TYR A 75 -12.22 -5.96 -0.44
C TYR A 75 -12.94 -5.83 -1.78
N SER A 76 -12.63 -6.66 -2.77
CA SER A 76 -13.28 -6.64 -4.08
C SER A 76 -14.55 -7.52 -4.17
N SER A 77 -14.97 -8.13 -3.06
CA SER A 77 -16.11 -9.04 -3.06
C SER A 77 -17.46 -8.31 -3.08
N THR A 78 -18.48 -8.98 -3.59
CA THR A 78 -19.85 -8.44 -3.66
C THR A 78 -20.36 -8.03 -2.28
N GLU A 79 -20.02 -8.79 -1.24
CA GLU A 79 -20.41 -8.51 0.14
C GLU A 79 -19.79 -7.21 0.65
N PHE A 80 -18.53 -6.91 0.29
CA PHE A 80 -17.89 -5.66 0.71
C PHE A 80 -18.50 -4.44 -0.01
N ARG A 81 -18.85 -4.59 -1.29
CA ARG A 81 -19.58 -3.57 -2.05
C ARG A 81 -20.97 -3.32 -1.47
N MET A 82 -21.72 -4.37 -1.16
CA MET A 82 -23.02 -4.23 -0.49
C MET A 82 -22.88 -3.55 0.88
N PHE A 83 -21.83 -3.89 1.62
CA PHE A 83 -21.53 -3.25 2.90
C PHE A 83 -21.23 -1.75 2.75
N SER A 84 -20.47 -1.34 1.73
CA SER A 84 -20.19 0.07 1.49
C SER A 84 -21.44 0.85 1.08
N GLU A 85 -22.30 0.25 0.25
CA GLU A 85 -23.59 0.81 -0.15
C GLU A 85 -24.54 0.95 1.06
N GLU A 86 -24.63 -0.09 1.90
CA GLU A 86 -25.47 -0.12 3.11
C GLU A 86 -25.05 0.95 4.13
N TYR A 87 -23.74 1.09 4.37
CA TYR A 87 -23.21 2.04 5.35
C TYR A 87 -23.02 3.44 4.78
N GLY A 88 -23.10 3.62 3.46
CA GLY A 88 -23.03 4.92 2.80
C GLY A 88 -21.63 5.53 2.75
N PHE A 89 -20.57 4.72 2.70
CA PHE A 89 -19.20 5.21 2.52
C PHE A 89 -18.67 4.93 1.11
N ASN A 90 -17.81 5.81 0.60
CA ASN A 90 -17.11 5.59 -0.65
C ASN A 90 -15.97 4.58 -0.45
N HIS A 91 -16.02 3.45 -1.16
CA HIS A 91 -14.94 2.47 -1.12
C HIS A 91 -13.97 2.68 -2.29
N VAL A 92 -12.75 3.08 -1.98
CA VAL A 92 -11.69 3.28 -2.96
C VAL A 92 -10.69 2.13 -2.84
N THR A 93 -10.64 1.27 -3.86
CA THR A 93 -9.60 0.25 -3.97
C THR A 93 -8.37 0.86 -4.61
N SER A 94 -7.22 0.67 -3.98
CA SER A 94 -5.99 1.18 -4.56
C SER A 94 -5.41 0.21 -5.58
N SER A 95 -5.42 0.63 -6.84
CA SER A 95 -4.62 0.03 -7.90
C SER A 95 -3.17 0.55 -7.81
N PRO A 96 -2.19 -0.03 -8.54
CA PRO A 96 -0.86 0.56 -8.71
C PRO A 96 -0.88 2.07 -9.09
N THR A 97 -2.01 2.55 -9.63
CA THR A 97 -2.26 3.94 -10.01
C THR A 97 -2.69 4.87 -8.88
N TYR A 98 -2.89 4.38 -7.63
CA TYR A 98 -3.24 5.21 -6.46
C TYR A 98 -2.16 5.16 -5.34
N PRO A 99 -1.01 5.85 -5.53
CA PRO A 99 0.13 5.76 -4.60
C PRO A 99 -0.18 6.26 -3.19
N GLN A 100 -1.08 7.23 -3.07
CA GLN A 100 -1.39 7.87 -1.79
C GLN A 100 -2.17 6.95 -0.86
N SER A 101 -3.13 6.21 -1.42
CA SER A 101 -3.91 5.22 -0.67
C SER A 101 -3.03 4.12 -0.11
N ASN A 102 -2.13 3.63 -0.98
CA ASN A 102 -1.11 2.64 -0.62
C ASN A 102 -0.21 3.16 0.50
N ALA A 103 0.31 4.38 0.37
CA ALA A 103 1.27 4.93 1.33
C ALA A 103 0.72 5.01 2.76
N LYS A 104 -0.56 5.36 2.94
CA LYS A 104 -1.14 5.46 4.28
C LYS A 104 -1.39 4.09 4.91
N ALA A 105 -1.97 3.17 4.15
CA ALA A 105 -2.18 1.80 4.58
C ALA A 105 -0.84 1.10 4.93
N GLU A 106 0.16 1.23 4.06
CA GLU A 106 1.52 0.72 4.28
C GLU A 106 2.17 1.31 5.53
N LYS A 107 2.03 2.63 5.74
CA LYS A 107 2.52 3.29 6.96
C LYS A 107 1.85 2.71 8.21
N GLY A 108 0.53 2.55 8.19
CA GLY A 108 -0.21 1.94 9.30
C GLY A 108 0.25 0.51 9.59
N LEU A 109 0.42 -0.30 8.55
CA LEU A 109 0.93 -1.66 8.64
C LEU A 109 2.35 -1.70 9.22
N GLN A 110 3.26 -0.84 8.75
CA GLN A 110 4.63 -0.78 9.24
C GLN A 110 4.69 -0.40 10.72
N ILE A 111 3.90 0.59 11.13
CA ILE A 111 3.78 1.00 12.54
C ILE A 111 3.25 -0.17 13.38
N ALA A 112 2.16 -0.81 12.95
CA ALA A 112 1.56 -1.95 13.65
C ALA A 112 2.55 -3.12 13.79
N LYS A 113 3.24 -3.51 12.71
CA LYS A 113 4.26 -4.55 12.74
C LYS A 113 5.41 -4.20 13.69
N SER A 114 5.92 -2.97 13.62
CA SER A 114 6.98 -2.54 14.53
C SER A 114 6.53 -2.58 15.99
N LEU A 115 5.29 -2.18 16.26
CA LEU A 115 4.72 -2.16 17.60
C LEU A 115 4.60 -3.56 18.17
N LEU A 116 4.01 -4.49 17.40
CA LEU A 116 3.86 -5.89 17.81
C LEU A 116 5.23 -6.57 18.02
N LYS A 117 6.20 -6.35 17.13
CA LYS A 117 7.55 -6.90 17.26
C LYS A 117 8.26 -6.41 18.52
N LYS A 118 8.19 -5.10 18.80
CA LYS A 118 8.78 -4.50 20.01
C LYS A 118 8.09 -5.01 21.28
N ALA A 119 6.76 -5.07 21.29
CA ALA A 119 6.01 -5.60 22.42
C ALA A 119 6.40 -7.05 22.72
N LYS A 120 6.53 -7.90 21.69
CA LYS A 120 6.98 -9.30 21.83
C LYS A 120 8.42 -9.39 22.35
N ALA A 121 9.35 -8.62 21.78
CA ALA A 121 10.76 -8.60 22.21
C ALA A 121 10.90 -8.19 23.67
N ASP A 122 10.15 -7.17 24.08
CA ASP A 122 10.17 -6.63 25.44
C ASP A 122 9.27 -7.40 26.43
N LYS A 123 8.61 -8.48 25.97
CA LYS A 123 7.62 -9.27 26.73
C LYS A 123 6.52 -8.40 27.36
N ARG A 124 6.07 -7.36 26.64
CA ARG A 124 4.99 -6.45 27.06
C ARG A 124 3.69 -6.80 26.36
N ASP A 125 2.58 -6.40 26.99
CA ASP A 125 1.26 -6.46 26.39
C ASP A 125 1.18 -5.55 25.14
N PRO A 126 0.86 -6.09 23.95
CA PRO A 126 0.72 -5.30 22.73
C PRO A 126 -0.38 -4.23 22.82
N HIS A 127 -1.41 -4.44 23.64
CA HIS A 127 -2.46 -3.44 23.84
C HIS A 127 -1.94 -2.21 24.60
N LEU A 128 -1.03 -2.39 25.56
CA LEU A 128 -0.36 -1.27 26.22
C LEU A 128 0.56 -0.52 25.25
N ALA A 129 1.30 -1.24 24.40
CA ALA A 129 2.12 -0.59 23.38
C ALA A 129 1.26 0.23 22.38
N LEU A 130 0.09 -0.29 21.99
CA LEU A 130 -0.87 0.44 21.14
C LEU A 130 -1.44 1.67 21.84
N LEU A 131 -1.76 1.55 23.13
CA LEU A 131 -2.19 2.69 23.96
C LEU A 131 -1.12 3.78 24.03
N ASP A 132 0.14 3.40 24.23
CA ASP A 132 1.27 4.33 24.28
C ASP A 132 1.49 5.02 22.93
N TYR A 133 1.45 4.29 21.81
CA TYR A 133 1.50 4.87 20.46
C TYR A 133 0.41 5.94 20.26
N ARG A 134 -0.84 5.62 20.61
CA ARG A 134 -1.98 6.55 20.48
C ARG A 134 -1.78 7.83 21.30
N ASN A 135 -1.00 7.79 22.38
CA ASN A 135 -0.73 8.94 23.24
C ASN A 135 0.63 9.60 23.03
N THR A 136 1.44 9.09 22.10
CA THR A 136 2.74 9.68 21.76
C THR A 136 2.55 10.77 20.69
N PRO A 137 3.03 12.01 20.92
CA PRO A 137 3.00 13.07 19.91
C PRO A 137 3.68 12.64 18.61
N LEU A 138 3.14 13.12 17.49
CA LEU A 138 3.74 12.94 16.17
C LEU A 138 4.72 14.10 15.89
N ASP A 139 5.55 13.97 14.85
CA ASP A 139 6.52 15.02 14.50
C ASP A 139 5.81 16.35 14.20
N GLY A 140 5.99 17.36 15.06
CA GLY A 140 5.32 18.66 14.97
C GLY A 140 3.80 18.65 15.20
N LEU A 141 3.21 17.52 15.60
CA LEU A 141 1.76 17.35 15.74
C LEU A 141 1.37 16.71 17.09
N PRO A 142 0.15 16.96 17.60
CA PRO A 142 -0.39 16.25 18.75
C PRO A 142 -0.44 14.73 18.54
N SER A 143 -0.66 13.98 19.61
CA SER A 143 -0.76 12.52 19.51
C SER A 143 -2.00 12.08 18.72
N PRO A 144 -2.03 10.86 18.17
CA PRO A 144 -3.21 10.35 17.47
C PRO A 144 -4.51 10.43 18.29
N ALA A 145 -4.47 10.09 19.58
CA ALA A 145 -5.62 10.21 20.48
C ALA A 145 -6.07 11.67 20.66
N GLN A 146 -5.13 12.62 20.76
CA GLN A 146 -5.47 14.03 20.85
C GLN A 146 -6.12 14.54 19.56
N LEU A 147 -5.61 14.11 18.41
CA LEU A 147 -6.14 14.49 17.10
C LEU A 147 -7.53 13.89 16.83
N LEU A 148 -7.76 12.64 17.24
CA LEU A 148 -9.04 11.95 17.02
C LEU A 148 -10.10 12.30 18.07
N MET A 149 -9.73 12.36 19.36
CA MET A 149 -10.67 12.47 20.49
C MET A 149 -10.62 13.83 21.20
N GLY A 150 -9.74 14.75 20.78
CA GLY A 150 -9.55 16.04 21.44
C GLY A 150 -8.89 15.95 22.83
N ARG A 151 -8.47 14.76 23.28
CA ARG A 151 -7.91 14.53 24.62
C ARG A 151 -6.82 13.49 24.61
N ARG A 152 -6.03 13.44 25.68
CA ARG A 152 -5.21 12.27 25.97
C ARG A 152 -6.06 11.18 26.61
N THR A 153 -5.74 9.92 26.36
CA THR A 153 -6.29 8.82 27.14
C THR A 153 -5.34 8.47 28.27
N LYS A 154 -5.89 8.02 29.40
CA LYS A 154 -5.08 7.65 30.57
C LYS A 154 -4.17 6.48 30.21
N THR A 155 -2.86 6.65 30.40
CA THR A 155 -1.86 5.57 30.27
C THR A 155 -1.30 5.23 31.65
N ARG A 156 -0.27 4.39 31.69
CA ARG A 156 0.47 4.08 32.94
C ARG A 156 1.40 5.22 33.37
N LEU A 157 1.66 6.20 32.49
CA LEU A 157 2.48 7.36 32.82
C LEU A 157 1.66 8.39 33.62
N PRO A 158 2.23 9.01 34.65
CA PRO A 158 1.58 10.10 35.37
C PRO A 158 1.13 11.21 34.43
N THR A 159 -0.12 11.66 34.56
CA THR A 159 -0.65 12.77 33.77
C THR A 159 -1.66 13.56 34.59
N THR A 160 -1.72 14.87 34.36
CA THR A 160 -2.66 15.76 35.06
C THR A 160 -4.08 15.57 34.53
N GLN A 161 -5.09 15.67 35.41
CA GLN A 161 -6.51 15.53 35.02
C GLN A 161 -6.94 16.48 33.89
N LYS A 162 -6.38 17.70 33.86
CA LYS A 162 -6.66 18.69 32.81
C LYS A 162 -6.34 18.18 31.40
N LEU A 163 -5.30 17.35 31.24
CA LEU A 163 -4.89 16.81 29.93
C LEU A 163 -5.77 15.65 29.44
N LEU A 164 -6.56 15.06 30.34
CA LEU A 164 -7.52 14.00 30.03
C LEU A 164 -8.88 14.55 29.60
N GLN A 165 -9.12 15.85 29.77
CA GLN A 165 -10.35 16.51 29.33
C GLN A 165 -10.30 16.82 27.82
N PRO A 166 -11.41 16.66 27.09
CA PRO A 166 -11.51 17.10 25.70
C PRO A 166 -11.23 18.59 25.54
N ARG A 167 -10.52 18.95 24.48
CA ARG A 167 -10.33 20.33 24.03
C ARG A 167 -10.20 20.39 22.51
N THR A 168 -10.58 21.52 21.94
CA THR A 168 -10.29 21.83 20.54
C THR A 168 -8.79 22.09 20.38
N ILE A 169 -8.20 21.55 19.31
CA ILE A 169 -6.80 21.78 18.96
C ILE A 169 -6.77 22.60 17.68
N GLU A 170 -6.33 23.84 17.80
CA GLU A 170 -6.27 24.79 16.69
C GLU A 170 -4.97 24.66 15.88
N GLY A 171 -5.02 25.11 14.62
CA GLY A 171 -3.86 25.14 13.72
C GLY A 171 -3.32 23.76 13.33
N VAL A 172 -4.10 22.70 13.50
CA VAL A 172 -3.67 21.33 13.15
C VAL A 172 -3.47 21.19 11.64
N GLN A 173 -4.41 21.68 10.84
CA GLN A 173 -4.33 21.61 9.38
C GLN A 173 -3.12 22.37 8.83
N ASP A 174 -2.81 23.56 9.36
CA ASP A 174 -1.65 24.34 8.93
C ASP A 174 -0.34 23.61 9.24
N ARG A 175 -0.23 23.01 10.44
CA ARG A 175 0.92 22.18 10.80
C ARG A 175 1.04 20.94 9.92
N MET A 176 -0.08 20.30 9.56
CA MET A 176 -0.10 19.17 8.63
C MET A 176 0.40 19.58 7.24
N LYS A 177 -0.02 20.75 6.73
CA LYS A 177 0.47 21.31 5.46
C LYS A 177 1.98 21.55 5.49
N VAL A 178 2.47 22.22 6.54
CA VAL A 178 3.92 22.46 6.73
C VAL A 178 4.70 21.15 6.77
N ASN A 179 4.19 20.13 7.46
CA ASN A 179 4.81 18.81 7.50
C ASN A 179 4.81 18.12 6.13
N GLN A 180 3.70 18.15 5.39
CA GLN A 180 3.62 17.60 4.03
C GLN A 180 4.58 18.32 3.07
N ASP A 181 4.70 19.65 3.15
CA ASP A 181 5.63 20.43 2.35
C ASP A 181 7.09 20.09 2.67
N ARG A 182 7.40 19.91 3.97
CA ARG A 182 8.72 19.46 4.43
C ARG A 182 9.05 18.07 3.89
N GLU A 183 8.13 17.11 4.02
CA GLU A 183 8.28 15.75 3.49
C GLU A 183 8.48 15.75 1.97
N LYS A 184 7.69 16.56 1.25
CA LYS A 184 7.81 16.74 -0.20
C LYS A 184 9.17 17.31 -0.57
N HIS A 185 9.64 18.35 0.12
CA HIS A 185 10.94 18.98 -0.12
C HIS A 185 12.10 17.97 0.02
N TYR A 186 12.14 17.21 1.12
CA TYR A 186 13.18 16.21 1.34
C TYR A 186 13.13 15.08 0.30
N TYR A 187 11.94 14.63 -0.07
CA TYR A 187 11.78 13.59 -1.09
C TYR A 187 12.22 14.05 -2.48
N ASP A 188 11.87 15.27 -2.87
CA ASP A 188 12.21 15.83 -4.17
C ASP A 188 13.72 16.14 -4.26
N ARG A 189 14.39 16.43 -3.13
CA ARG A 189 15.86 16.58 -3.06
C ARG A 189 16.63 15.32 -3.50
N GLY A 190 16.09 14.13 -3.22
CA GLY A 190 16.72 12.85 -3.52
C GLY A 190 16.24 12.18 -4.81
N SER A 191 15.30 12.81 -5.54
CA SER A 191 14.64 12.20 -6.71
C SER A 191 14.84 13.07 -7.96
N PRO A 192 15.65 12.63 -8.95
CA PRO A 192 15.75 13.33 -10.23
C PRO A 192 14.36 13.51 -10.86
N VAL A 193 14.06 14.70 -11.36
CA VAL A 193 12.84 14.95 -12.15
C VAL A 193 13.01 14.23 -13.48
N LEU A 194 12.30 13.11 -13.64
CA LEU A 194 12.30 12.35 -14.89
C LEU A 194 11.51 13.11 -15.98
N PRO A 195 12.06 13.30 -17.19
CA PRO A 195 11.37 13.99 -18.29
C PRO A 195 10.04 13.36 -18.63
N ALA A 196 9.02 14.14 -19.01
CA ALA A 196 7.74 13.59 -19.46
C ALA A 196 7.92 12.68 -20.70
N LEU A 197 7.08 11.65 -20.82
CA LEU A 197 7.09 10.73 -21.96
C LEU A 197 5.98 11.13 -22.94
N SER A 198 6.24 10.98 -24.24
CA SER A 198 5.26 11.24 -25.28
C SER A 198 4.57 9.93 -25.73
N PRO A 199 3.31 9.97 -26.19
CA PRO A 199 2.70 8.85 -26.90
C PRO A 199 3.62 8.36 -28.03
N GLY A 200 3.91 7.06 -28.07
CA GLY A 200 4.82 6.43 -29.02
C GLY A 200 6.26 6.26 -28.55
N ASP A 201 6.67 6.84 -27.40
CA ASP A 201 8.01 6.60 -26.84
C ASP A 201 8.19 5.11 -26.47
N THR A 202 9.31 4.51 -26.90
CA THR A 202 9.71 3.18 -26.40
C THR A 202 10.28 3.34 -24.99
N VAL A 203 9.75 2.55 -24.06
CA VAL A 203 10.20 2.55 -22.67
C VAL A 203 10.51 1.14 -22.22
N ARG A 204 11.47 0.97 -21.31
CA ARG A 204 11.66 -0.30 -20.60
C ARG A 204 10.83 -0.32 -19.32
N LEU A 205 10.11 -1.42 -19.14
CA LEU A 205 9.36 -1.75 -17.93
C LEU A 205 10.11 -2.82 -17.14
N ARG A 206 10.20 -2.62 -15.83
CA ARG A 206 10.81 -3.59 -14.91
C ARG A 206 9.76 -4.57 -14.38
N GLU A 207 9.87 -5.83 -14.74
CA GLU A 207 9.14 -6.94 -14.10
C GLU A 207 10.14 -7.82 -13.34
N GLY A 208 10.23 -7.64 -12.02
CA GLY A 208 11.18 -8.35 -11.17
C GLY A 208 12.65 -8.05 -11.53
N LYS A 209 13.36 -9.05 -12.08
CA LYS A 209 14.76 -8.95 -12.54
C LYS A 209 14.89 -8.75 -14.06
N GLN A 210 13.79 -8.81 -14.83
CA GLN A 210 13.82 -8.69 -16.29
C GLN A 210 13.28 -7.32 -16.74
N TRP A 211 13.92 -6.76 -17.76
CA TRP A 211 13.49 -5.54 -18.43
C TRP A 211 12.86 -5.92 -19.78
N ARG A 212 11.63 -5.46 -20.03
CA ARG A 212 10.94 -5.62 -21.32
C ARG A 212 10.70 -4.26 -21.96
N PRO A 213 10.58 -4.12 -23.29
CA PRO A 213 10.34 -2.83 -23.94
C PRO A 213 8.85 -2.61 -24.31
N PRO A 214 7.98 -2.10 -23.42
CA PRO A 214 6.68 -1.60 -23.82
C PRO A 214 6.74 -0.27 -24.60
N LYS A 215 5.64 0.04 -25.29
CA LYS A 215 5.40 1.36 -25.89
C LYS A 215 4.49 2.21 -24.98
N VAL A 216 4.77 3.50 -24.87
CA VAL A 216 3.87 4.45 -24.20
C VAL A 216 2.67 4.73 -25.10
N VAL A 217 1.47 4.40 -24.64
CA VAL A 217 0.23 4.66 -25.37
C VAL A 217 -0.23 6.09 -25.14
N LYS A 218 -0.37 6.49 -23.87
CA LYS A 218 -0.81 7.84 -23.48
C LYS A 218 -0.54 8.15 -22.01
N PRO A 219 -0.37 9.42 -21.63
CA PRO A 219 -0.50 9.84 -20.24
C PRO A 219 -1.93 9.56 -19.74
N THR A 220 -2.06 9.16 -18.47
CA THR A 220 -3.37 9.00 -17.82
C THR A 220 -3.77 10.30 -17.11
N PRO A 221 -5.03 10.47 -16.69
CA PRO A 221 -5.45 11.65 -15.91
C PRO A 221 -4.66 11.82 -14.59
N GLU A 222 -4.05 10.75 -14.09
CA GLU A 222 -3.24 10.76 -12.88
C GLU A 222 -1.83 11.33 -13.12
N PRO A 223 -1.32 12.18 -12.22
CA PRO A 223 -0.01 12.79 -12.41
C PRO A 223 1.11 11.74 -12.44
N ARG A 224 1.99 11.84 -13.44
CA ARG A 224 3.17 10.96 -13.62
C ARG A 224 2.80 9.49 -13.85
N SER A 225 1.59 9.19 -14.29
CA SER A 225 1.16 7.85 -14.69
C SER A 225 0.97 7.78 -16.20
N TYR A 226 1.36 6.65 -16.78
CA TYR A 226 1.29 6.39 -18.21
C TYR A 226 0.65 5.03 -18.45
N LEU A 227 -0.19 4.96 -19.48
CA LEU A 227 -0.66 3.71 -20.05
C LEU A 227 0.40 3.20 -21.01
N VAL A 228 0.92 2.01 -20.75
CA VAL A 228 1.94 1.34 -21.57
C VAL A 228 1.40 0.03 -22.13
N GLU A 229 1.80 -0.31 -23.34
CA GLU A 229 1.38 -1.53 -24.05
C GLU A 229 2.56 -2.46 -24.27
N ALA A 230 2.40 -3.72 -23.88
CA ALA A 230 3.32 -4.82 -24.16
C ALA A 230 2.50 -6.04 -24.59
N ASP A 231 2.91 -6.71 -25.67
CA ASP A 231 2.33 -7.98 -26.15
C ASP A 231 0.78 -7.95 -26.31
N GLY A 232 0.23 -6.80 -26.73
CA GLY A 232 -1.21 -6.60 -26.91
C GLY A 232 -2.00 -6.34 -25.62
N GLN A 233 -1.33 -6.22 -24.47
CA GLN A 233 -1.95 -5.94 -23.18
C GLN A 233 -1.51 -4.58 -22.62
N GLN A 234 -2.46 -3.85 -22.04
CA GLN A 234 -2.25 -2.49 -21.54
C GLN A 234 -2.12 -2.46 -20.01
N TYR A 235 -1.17 -1.68 -19.52
CA TYR A 235 -0.84 -1.55 -18.10
C TYR A 235 -0.71 -0.07 -17.72
N GLY A 236 -1.30 0.32 -16.59
CA GLY A 236 -0.99 1.62 -15.95
C GLY A 236 0.30 1.53 -15.15
N ARG A 237 1.26 2.42 -15.39
CA ARG A 237 2.57 2.43 -14.72
C ARG A 237 3.03 3.84 -14.35
N ASN A 238 3.78 3.95 -13.25
CA ASN A 238 4.33 5.23 -12.83
C ASN A 238 5.56 5.60 -13.67
N ARG A 239 5.79 6.89 -13.92
CA ARG A 239 6.94 7.42 -14.66
C ARG A 239 8.28 6.89 -14.18
N ARG A 240 8.43 6.62 -12.87
CA ARG A 240 9.66 6.10 -12.26
C ARG A 240 9.99 4.66 -12.65
N GLU A 241 8.98 3.90 -13.05
CA GLU A 241 9.10 2.50 -13.45
C GLU A 241 9.40 2.36 -14.95
N LEU A 242 9.39 3.48 -15.68
CA LEU A 242 9.59 3.56 -17.12
C LEU A 242 10.92 4.23 -17.42
N ILE A 243 11.78 3.58 -18.19
CA ILE A 243 13.03 4.16 -18.68
C ILE A 243 12.88 4.39 -20.18
N LYS A 244 13.00 5.64 -20.65
CA LYS A 244 12.99 5.93 -22.10
C LYS A 244 14.19 5.25 -22.77
N THR A 245 13.95 4.58 -23.88
CA THR A 245 15.00 3.91 -24.67
C THR A 245 14.86 4.25 -26.15
N GLU A 246 15.98 4.30 -26.86
CA GLU A 246 16.02 4.46 -28.33
C GLU A 246 16.01 3.12 -29.08
N GLU A 247 15.85 2.01 -28.36
CA GLU A 247 15.80 0.68 -28.97
C GLU A 247 14.46 0.45 -29.69
N ASP A 248 14.53 -0.06 -30.92
CA ASP A 248 13.35 -0.54 -31.64
C ASP A 248 12.78 -1.80 -30.98
N THR A 249 11.46 -1.91 -30.96
CA THR A 249 10.78 -3.13 -30.50
C THR A 249 11.19 -4.26 -31.45
N PRO A 250 11.69 -5.42 -30.97
CA PRO A 250 12.04 -6.52 -31.86
C PRO A 250 10.80 -6.89 -32.67
N SER A 251 10.86 -6.69 -33.99
CA SER A 251 9.81 -7.14 -34.88
C SER A 251 9.65 -8.66 -34.70
N HIS A 252 8.41 -9.12 -34.65
CA HIS A 252 8.03 -10.53 -34.50
C HIS A 252 8.43 -11.42 -35.71
N SER A 253 9.54 -11.13 -36.38
CA SER A 253 10.03 -11.84 -37.56
C SER A 253 11.29 -12.68 -37.32
N HIS A 254 11.86 -12.72 -36.11
CA HIS A 254 13.12 -13.45 -35.86
C HIS A 254 13.06 -14.64 -34.89
N TYR A 255 11.87 -15.04 -34.42
CA TYR A 255 11.75 -16.19 -33.51
C TYR A 255 11.58 -17.56 -34.20
N THR A 256 11.56 -17.64 -35.54
CA THR A 256 11.37 -18.92 -36.25
C THR A 256 12.61 -19.57 -36.85
N GLU A 257 13.81 -18.97 -36.77
CA GLU A 257 15.02 -19.58 -37.38
C GLU A 257 16.08 -20.13 -36.41
N ARG A 258 15.99 -19.85 -35.10
CA ARG A 258 16.96 -20.41 -34.12
C ARG A 258 16.52 -21.71 -33.43
N ALA A 259 15.30 -22.20 -33.68
CA ALA A 259 14.82 -23.47 -33.13
C ALA A 259 15.09 -24.70 -34.03
N LEU A 260 15.57 -24.52 -35.27
CA LEU A 260 15.83 -25.62 -36.21
C LEU A 260 17.30 -26.09 -36.25
N HIS A 261 18.22 -25.40 -35.57
CA HIS A 261 19.64 -25.78 -35.53
C HIS A 261 20.10 -26.47 -34.23
N SER A 262 19.20 -26.69 -33.26
CA SER A 262 19.52 -27.38 -31.98
C SER A 262 18.98 -28.82 -31.89
N THR A 263 18.39 -29.35 -32.95
CA THR A 263 17.91 -30.75 -33.04
C THR A 263 18.73 -31.54 -34.05
N ARG A 264 20.04 -31.65 -33.79
CA ARG A 264 20.91 -32.61 -34.51
C ARG A 264 22.01 -33.20 -33.63
N PHE A 265 21.71 -33.49 -32.36
CA PHE A 265 22.65 -34.19 -31.48
C PHE A 265 21.96 -35.02 -30.38
N VAL A 266 20.93 -35.81 -30.72
CA VAL A 266 20.48 -36.94 -29.87
C VAL A 266 20.02 -38.09 -30.78
N ARG A 267 20.97 -38.79 -31.40
CA ARG A 267 20.79 -40.15 -31.94
C ARG A 267 22.14 -40.88 -31.91
N HIS A 268 22.60 -41.23 -30.72
CA HIS A 268 23.49 -42.38 -30.54
C HIS A 268 23.40 -42.84 -29.10
N LEU A 269 22.79 -44.02 -28.91
CA LEU A 269 22.97 -44.99 -27.81
C LEU A 269 21.65 -45.73 -27.58
N GLN A 270 21.36 -46.69 -28.46
CA GLN A 270 20.68 -47.93 -28.10
C GLN A 270 21.21 -49.06 -28.97
N CYS A 271 21.49 -50.19 -28.29
CA CYS A 271 21.96 -51.49 -28.79
C CYS A 271 23.41 -51.55 -29.29
N VAL A 272 24.28 -52.36 -28.66
CA VAL A 272 24.45 -53.80 -28.98
C VAL A 272 25.06 -54.58 -27.78
N SER A 273 24.53 -55.79 -27.61
CA SER A 273 25.12 -57.03 -27.05
C SER A 273 25.29 -57.30 -25.55
N THR A 274 24.38 -58.15 -25.10
CA THR A 274 24.51 -59.25 -24.16
C THR A 274 25.70 -60.21 -24.44
N TYR A 275 26.19 -60.82 -23.34
CA TYR A 275 26.71 -62.20 -23.17
C TYR A 275 28.23 -62.53 -23.28
N ILE A 276 28.81 -63.02 -22.16
CA ILE A 276 29.43 -64.36 -21.93
C ILE A 276 30.88 -64.45 -21.32
N PHE A 277 31.01 -65.35 -20.30
CA PHE A 277 32.16 -66.03 -19.61
C PHE A 277 33.22 -65.13 -18.91
N ASN A 278 33.66 -65.35 -17.67
CA ASN A 278 33.73 -66.50 -16.73
C ASN A 278 33.62 -65.99 -15.28
#